data_AF-A0A381QIQ8-F1
#
_entry.id   AF-A0A381QIQ8-F1
#
_cell.length_a   1.000
_cell.length_b   1.000
_cell.length_c   1.000
_cell.angle_alpha   90.00
_cell.angle_beta   90.00
_cell.angle_gamma   90.00
#
_symmetry.space_group_name_H-M   'P 1'
#
loop_
_entity.id
_entity.type
_entity.pdbx_description
1 polymer ?
#
loop_
_entity_poly.entity_id
_entity_poly.type
_entity_poly.pdbx_seq_one_letter_code
_entity_poly.pdbx_strand_id
1 'polypeptide(L)'
;MNLTDLKRKPVAELVEMAHEMGLENLARSRKQEVIAAILRKQAKSGVDIYGNGTLEILSDGFGFLRSHDTSYLAGPDDIYVSHSQIRRFNLRTGDSISGKIRPPKDGERY
;
A
#
# COMPACT_ATOMS: atom_id res chain seq x y z
N MET A 1 -1.44 6.45 9.66
CA MET A 1 -2.37 6.33 8.50
C MET A 1 -2.40 4.86 8.05
N ASN A 2 -3.55 4.27 7.73
CA ASN A 2 -3.65 2.88 7.26
C ASN A 2 -4.07 2.81 5.78
N LEU A 3 -3.34 2.04 4.98
CA LEU A 3 -3.61 1.84 3.55
C LEU A 3 -4.99 1.20 3.30
N THR A 4 -5.38 0.21 4.09
CA THR A 4 -6.64 -0.52 3.94
C THR A 4 -7.84 0.41 4.14
N ASP A 5 -7.75 1.34 5.08
CA ASP A 5 -8.80 2.33 5.34
C ASP A 5 -8.98 3.26 4.13
N LEU A 6 -7.87 3.70 3.50
CA LEU A 6 -7.92 4.53 2.29
C LEU A 6 -8.53 3.77 1.10
N LYS A 7 -8.23 2.46 0.96
CA LYS A 7 -8.80 1.63 -0.11
C LYS A 7 -10.32 1.51 0.00
N ARG A 8 -10.89 1.56 1.20
CA ARG A 8 -12.33 1.41 1.46
C ARG A 8 -13.12 2.71 1.28
N LYS A 9 -12.47 3.87 1.35
CA LYS A 9 -13.13 5.17 1.14
C LYS A 9 -13.61 5.36 -0.31
N PRO A 10 -14.73 6.06 -0.54
CA PRO A 10 -15.13 6.51 -1.87
C PRO A 10 -14.07 7.41 -2.50
N VAL A 11 -13.99 7.42 -3.85
CA VAL A 11 -13.02 8.24 -4.58
C VAL A 11 -13.21 9.74 -4.27
N ALA A 12 -14.46 10.20 -4.16
CA ALA A 12 -14.75 11.59 -3.83
C ALA A 12 -14.14 12.01 -2.49
N GLU A 13 -14.28 11.19 -1.44
CA GLU A 13 -13.71 11.47 -0.12
C GLU A 13 -12.17 11.50 -0.15
N LEU A 14 -11.55 10.64 -0.96
CA LEU A 14 -10.10 10.64 -1.15
C LEU A 14 -9.62 11.91 -1.87
N VAL A 15 -10.37 12.38 -2.86
CA VAL A 15 -10.04 13.61 -3.59
C VAL A 15 -10.16 14.83 -2.68
N GLU A 16 -11.22 14.93 -1.87
CA GLU A 16 -11.36 15.98 -0.86
C GLU A 16 -10.21 15.97 0.15
N MET A 17 -9.88 14.79 0.69
CA MET A 17 -8.76 14.63 1.61
C MET A 17 -7.42 15.05 0.96
N ALA A 18 -7.23 14.73 -0.32
CA ALA A 18 -6.03 15.13 -1.04
C ALA A 18 -5.98 16.66 -1.24
N HIS A 19 -7.11 17.28 -1.55
CA HIS A 19 -7.24 18.73 -1.69
C HIS A 19 -6.93 19.46 -0.38
N GLU A 20 -7.45 18.98 0.76
CA GLU A 20 -7.13 19.52 2.09
C GLU A 20 -5.62 19.43 2.43
N MET A 21 -4.91 18.47 1.84
CA MET A 21 -3.46 18.32 1.97
C MET A 21 -2.65 19.17 0.96
N GLY A 22 -3.33 20.01 0.16
CA GLY A 22 -2.74 20.82 -0.90
C GLY A 22 -2.29 20.00 -2.12
N LEU A 23 -2.93 18.86 -2.39
CA LEU A 23 -2.72 18.09 -3.61
C LEU A 23 -3.81 18.45 -4.62
N GLU A 24 -3.43 19.14 -5.68
CA GLU A 24 -4.35 19.61 -6.72
C GLU A 24 -4.41 18.66 -7.93
N ASN A 25 -5.40 18.87 -8.81
CA ASN A 25 -5.55 18.17 -10.10
C ASN A 25 -5.75 16.64 -10.02
N LEU A 26 -6.22 16.11 -8.89
CA LEU A 26 -6.45 14.68 -8.69
C LEU A 26 -7.87 14.18 -9.04
N ALA A 27 -8.80 15.09 -9.38
CA ALA A 27 -10.20 14.74 -9.63
C ALA A 27 -10.41 13.79 -10.84
N ARG A 28 -9.50 13.81 -11.82
CA ARG A 28 -9.52 12.92 -12.99
C ARG A 28 -8.58 11.72 -12.86
N SER A 29 -7.84 11.63 -11.76
CA SER A 29 -6.88 10.56 -11.51
C SER A 29 -7.57 9.26 -11.14
N ARG A 30 -6.88 8.13 -11.36
CA ARG A 30 -7.37 6.84 -10.87
C ARG A 30 -7.31 6.81 -9.35
N LYS A 31 -8.24 6.09 -8.70
CA LYS A 31 -8.29 5.94 -7.23
C LYS A 31 -6.92 5.59 -6.63
N GLN A 32 -6.18 4.70 -7.28
CA GLN A 32 -4.85 4.25 -6.85
C GLN A 32 -3.81 5.38 -6.88
N GLU A 33 -3.86 6.25 -7.88
CA GLU A 33 -2.97 7.41 -8.00
C GLU A 33 -3.28 8.44 -6.89
N VAL A 34 -4.55 8.67 -6.59
CA VAL A 34 -4.98 9.53 -5.49
C VAL A 34 -4.47 9.00 -4.14
N ILE A 35 -4.67 7.69 -3.88
CA ILE A 35 -4.15 7.04 -2.66
C ILE A 35 -2.63 7.16 -2.58
N ALA A 36 -1.91 6.89 -3.67
CA ALA A 36 -0.45 7.00 -3.70
C ALA A 36 0.03 8.43 -3.42
N ALA A 37 -0.66 9.45 -3.93
CA ALA A 37 -0.36 10.86 -3.67
C ALA A 37 -0.55 11.22 -2.19
N ILE A 38 -1.68 10.80 -1.59
CA ILE A 38 -1.96 11.01 -0.15
C ILE A 38 -0.88 10.35 0.70
N LEU A 39 -0.54 9.09 0.42
CA LEU A 39 0.48 8.35 1.17
C LEU A 39 1.86 8.99 1.05
N ARG A 40 2.27 9.42 -0.16
CA ARG A 40 3.54 10.13 -0.34
C ARG A 40 3.59 11.44 0.43
N LYS A 41 2.50 12.21 0.44
CA LYS A 41 2.41 13.47 1.19
C LYS A 41 2.53 13.23 2.69
N GLN A 42 1.80 12.25 3.22
CA GLN A 42 1.84 11.88 4.65
C GLN A 42 3.22 11.37 5.08
N ALA A 43 3.84 10.50 4.28
CA ALA A 43 5.19 10.00 4.55
C ALA A 43 6.22 11.14 4.63
N LYS A 44 6.12 12.14 3.73
CA LYS A 44 7.00 13.33 3.74
C LYS A 44 6.80 14.20 4.98
N SER A 45 5.59 14.22 5.55
CA SER A 45 5.29 14.90 6.81
C SER A 45 5.74 14.12 8.06
N GLY A 46 6.41 12.98 7.90
CA GLY A 46 6.87 12.14 9.01
C GLY A 46 5.79 11.26 9.63
N VAL A 47 4.60 11.16 8.99
CA VAL A 47 3.51 10.32 9.48
C VAL A 47 3.73 8.88 9.08
N ASP A 48 3.66 7.99 10.07
CA ASP A 48 3.79 6.56 9.86
C ASP A 48 2.57 5.98 9.11
N ILE A 49 2.89 5.20 8.08
CA ILE A 49 1.91 4.51 7.25
C ILE A 49 1.93 3.04 7.61
N TYR A 50 0.76 2.46 7.75
CA TYR A 50 0.56 1.06 8.08
C TYR A 50 -0.20 0.36 6.97
N GLY A 51 0.08 -0.91 6.79
CA GLY A 51 -0.62 -1.79 5.87
C GLY A 51 -0.74 -3.19 6.44
N ASN A 52 -1.63 -3.98 5.85
CA ASN A 52 -1.84 -5.36 6.23
C ASN A 52 -2.26 -6.19 5.01
N GLY A 53 -2.07 -7.50 5.11
CA GLY A 53 -2.53 -8.46 4.11
C GLY A 53 -2.01 -9.86 4.41
N THR A 54 -2.35 -10.79 3.53
CA THR A 54 -1.88 -12.17 3.60
C THR A 54 -0.68 -12.35 2.68
N LEU A 55 0.42 -12.86 3.21
CA LEU A 55 1.66 -13.05 2.46
C LEU A 55 1.51 -14.13 1.40
N GLU A 56 1.90 -13.82 0.17
CA GLU A 56 2.19 -14.78 -0.89
C GLU A 56 3.66 -14.65 -1.28
N ILE A 57 4.43 -15.73 -1.12
CA ILE A 57 5.83 -15.80 -1.54
C ILE A 57 5.89 -16.41 -2.94
N LEU A 58 6.57 -15.72 -3.86
CA LEU A 58 6.79 -16.16 -5.24
C LEU A 58 8.04 -17.03 -5.37
N SER A 59 8.23 -17.67 -6.53
CA SER A 59 9.36 -18.56 -6.83
C SER A 59 10.73 -17.92 -6.59
N ASP A 60 10.84 -16.62 -6.84
CA ASP A 60 12.09 -15.86 -6.69
C ASP A 60 12.37 -15.47 -5.23
N GLY A 61 11.51 -15.88 -4.30
CA GLY A 61 11.72 -15.79 -2.86
C GLY A 61 11.34 -14.44 -2.23
N PHE A 62 10.92 -13.44 -3.01
CA PHE A 62 10.21 -12.27 -2.49
C PHE A 62 8.69 -12.54 -2.49
N GLY A 63 7.92 -11.67 -1.85
CA GLY A 63 6.48 -11.84 -1.76
C GLY A 63 5.70 -10.54 -1.75
N PHE A 64 4.38 -10.69 -1.73
CA PHE A 64 3.43 -9.59 -1.64
C PHE A 64 2.40 -9.87 -0.55
N LEU A 65 1.98 -8.82 0.16
CA LEU A 65 0.79 -8.89 1.00
C LEU A 65 -0.44 -8.64 0.13
N ARG A 66 -1.23 -9.69 -0.08
CA ARG A 66 -2.48 -9.65 -0.83
C ARG A 66 -3.64 -9.23 0.06
N SER A 67 -4.59 -8.51 -0.52
CA SER A 67 -5.80 -8.09 0.19
C SER A 67 -6.92 -9.14 0.10
N HIS A 68 -7.63 -9.36 1.21
CA HIS A 68 -8.87 -10.12 1.21
C HIS A 68 -9.95 -9.43 0.36
N ASP A 69 -9.97 -8.09 0.32
CA ASP A 69 -10.96 -7.30 -0.42
C ASP A 69 -10.83 -7.51 -1.95
N THR A 70 -9.71 -8.05 -2.43
CA THR A 70 -9.46 -8.39 -3.86
C THR A 70 -9.38 -9.90 -4.08
N SER A 71 -9.94 -10.71 -3.17
CA SER A 71 -9.89 -12.19 -3.23
C SER A 71 -8.48 -12.74 -3.38
N TYR A 72 -7.49 -12.05 -2.77
CA TYR A 72 -6.07 -12.38 -2.84
C TYR A 72 -5.45 -12.32 -4.24
N LEU A 73 -6.14 -11.72 -5.21
CA LEU A 73 -5.60 -11.52 -6.55
C LEU A 73 -4.52 -10.45 -6.56
N ALA A 74 -3.56 -10.61 -7.47
CA ALA A 74 -2.48 -9.65 -7.65
C ALA A 74 -3.02 -8.28 -8.05
N GLY A 75 -2.68 -7.28 -7.23
CA GLY A 75 -3.07 -5.89 -7.40
C GLY A 75 -1.86 -4.96 -7.50
N PRO A 76 -2.01 -3.78 -8.14
CA PRO A 76 -0.97 -2.75 -8.17
C PRO A 76 -0.75 -2.07 -6.82
N ASP A 77 -1.60 -2.36 -5.83
CA ASP A 77 -1.63 -1.83 -4.48
C ASP A 77 -1.23 -2.87 -3.42
N ASP A 78 -0.65 -3.98 -3.87
CA ASP A 78 -0.05 -4.99 -3.01
C ASP A 78 1.23 -4.48 -2.36
N ILE A 79 1.50 -4.93 -1.12
CA ILE A 79 2.67 -4.48 -0.37
C ILE A 79 3.81 -5.44 -0.62
N TYR A 80 4.90 -4.95 -1.20
CA TYR A 80 6.10 -5.74 -1.41
C TYR A 80 6.76 -6.17 -0.09
N VAL A 81 7.18 -7.43 -0.01
CA VAL A 81 7.95 -8.00 1.09
C VAL A 81 9.25 -8.59 0.55
N SER A 82 10.38 -8.11 1.05
CA SER A 82 11.68 -8.55 0.57
C SER A 82 12.03 -9.97 1.01
N HIS A 83 12.91 -10.61 0.26
CA HIS A 83 13.50 -11.89 0.64
C HIS A 83 14.17 -11.86 2.02
N SER A 84 14.82 -10.75 2.36
CA SER A 84 15.48 -10.56 3.66
C SER A 84 14.48 -10.49 4.81
N GLN A 85 13.32 -9.84 4.64
CA GLN A 85 12.26 -9.81 5.65
C GLN A 85 11.66 -11.20 5.84
N ILE A 86 11.35 -11.92 4.74
CA ILE A 86 10.81 -13.28 4.76
C ILE A 86 11.74 -14.20 5.56
N ARG A 87 13.04 -14.20 5.27
CA ARG A 87 14.02 -15.01 6.00
C ARG A 87 14.17 -14.61 7.46
N ARG A 88 14.28 -13.30 7.74
CA ARG A 88 14.52 -12.78 9.09
C ARG A 88 13.42 -13.17 10.07
N PHE A 89 12.17 -13.15 9.61
CA PHE A 89 11.01 -13.45 10.44
C PHE A 89 10.45 -14.87 10.21
N ASN A 90 11.14 -15.70 9.42
CA ASN A 90 10.72 -17.07 9.07
C ASN A 90 9.28 -17.15 8.53
N LEU A 91 8.92 -16.18 7.69
CA LEU A 91 7.56 -16.03 7.16
C LEU A 91 7.25 -17.08 6.10
N ARG A 92 5.95 -17.41 5.98
CA ARG A 92 5.42 -18.39 5.04
C ARG A 92 4.24 -17.83 4.27
N THR A 93 4.01 -18.35 3.06
CA THR A 93 2.78 -18.08 2.32
C THR A 93 1.57 -18.45 3.17
N GLY A 94 0.60 -17.55 3.27
CA GLY A 94 -0.58 -17.66 4.13
C GLY A 94 -0.48 -16.89 5.46
N ASP A 95 0.71 -16.41 5.84
CA ASP A 95 0.86 -15.61 7.06
C ASP A 95 0.10 -14.28 6.93
N SER A 96 -0.69 -13.94 7.95
CA SER A 96 -1.32 -12.62 8.06
C SER A 96 -0.33 -11.64 8.68
N ILE A 97 0.03 -10.62 7.92
CA ILE A 97 1.05 -9.64 8.31
C ILE A 97 0.41 -8.25 8.39
N SER A 98 0.73 -7.52 9.45
CA SER A 98 0.45 -6.11 9.59
C SER A 98 1.70 -5.39 10.05
N GLY A 99 1.89 -4.15 9.60
CA GLY A 99 3.08 -3.40 10.00
C GLY A 99 3.21 -2.07 9.29
N LYS A 100 4.28 -1.38 9.65
CA LYS A 100 4.67 -0.12 9.02
C LYS A 100 5.12 -0.38 7.58
N ILE A 101 4.61 0.41 6.66
CA ILE A 101 4.95 0.39 5.24
C ILE A 101 5.49 1.75 4.81
N ARG A 102 6.04 1.80 3.60
CA ARG A 102 6.46 3.04 2.96
C ARG A 102 5.87 3.11 1.55
N PRO A 103 5.63 4.30 0.99
CA PRO A 103 5.33 4.42 -0.42
C PRO A 103 6.53 3.98 -1.29
N PRO A 104 6.27 3.59 -2.55
CA PRO A 104 7.34 3.31 -3.52
C PRO A 104 8.18 4.56 -3.77
N LYS A 105 9.50 4.37 -3.84
CA LYS A 105 10.45 5.40 -4.29
C LYS A 105 10.37 5.58 -5.80
N ASP A 106 11.04 6.61 -6.31
CA ASP A 106 11.16 6.82 -7.75
C ASP A 106 11.79 5.59 -8.42
N GLY A 107 11.10 5.05 -9.43
CA GLY A 107 11.48 3.82 -10.14
C GLY A 107 10.94 2.52 -9.52
N GLU A 108 10.38 2.55 -8.31
CA GLU A 108 9.69 1.41 -7.70
C GLU A 108 8.20 1.39 -8.08
N ARG A 109 7.64 0.19 -8.24
CA ARG A 109 6.20 0.01 -8.51
C ARG A 109 5.36 -0.24 -7.25
N TYR A 110 5.96 -0.80 -6.20
CA TYR A 110 5.31 -1.28 -4.97
C TYR A 110 6.02 -0.74 -3.73
#